data_AF-A0A0F9SYP6-F1
#
_entry.id   AF-A0A0F9SYP6-F1
#
_cell.length_a   1.000
_cell.length_b   1.000
_cell.length_c   1.000
_cell.angle_alpha   90.00
_cell.angle_beta   90.00
_cell.angle_gamma   90.00
#
_symmetry.space_group_name_H-M   'P 1'
#
loop_
_entity.id
_entity.type
_entity.pdbx_description
1 polymer ?
#
loop_
_entity_poly.entity_id
_entity_poly.type
_entity_poly.pdbx_seq_one_letter_code
_entity_poly.pdbx_strand_id
1 'polypeptide(L)'
;MTTLTKENTLQEELERSSPNTIADALRLTDLGKMLATVKVVVVGLTDVAAQDITTAAFKALATITGTLLETGENLPAIGNVVSLRSTAGTLAVQGTHVVSDTGGTPLVPSATFPGVATLSDDGKTITFQAGVTAFVLVYNPVSKTALSTSFKQTGI
;
A
#
# COMPACT_ATOMS: atom_id res chain seq x y z
N MET A 1 -16.17 42.33 -7.65
CA MET A 1 -15.15 41.46 -8.27
C MET A 1 -14.87 40.34 -7.27
N THR A 2 -15.43 39.16 -7.47
CA THR A 2 -15.20 37.99 -6.61
C THR A 2 -13.88 37.35 -7.01
N THR A 3 -12.86 37.47 -6.17
CA THR A 3 -11.59 36.75 -6.35
C THR A 3 -11.84 35.26 -6.21
N LEU A 4 -11.77 34.54 -7.32
CA LEU A 4 -11.70 33.08 -7.34
C LEU A 4 -10.29 32.71 -6.88
N THR A 5 -10.10 32.42 -5.60
CA THR A 5 -8.86 31.82 -5.11
C THR A 5 -8.79 30.41 -5.69
N LYS A 6 -7.89 30.17 -6.64
CA LYS A 6 -7.62 28.80 -7.13
C LYS A 6 -6.92 28.05 -6.00
N GLU A 7 -7.60 27.07 -5.42
CA GLU A 7 -6.93 26.07 -4.59
C GLU A 7 -6.16 25.13 -5.53
N ASN A 8 -4.83 25.22 -5.50
CA ASN A 8 -4.00 24.28 -6.24
C ASN A 8 -4.00 22.93 -5.52
N THR A 9 -3.91 21.86 -6.30
CA THR A 9 -3.71 20.51 -5.77
C THR A 9 -2.28 20.33 -5.27
N LEU A 10 -2.06 19.32 -4.43
CA LEU A 10 -0.71 18.92 -3.99
C LEU A 10 0.23 18.62 -5.16
N GLN A 11 -0.28 17.99 -6.22
CA GLN A 11 0.48 17.73 -7.43
C GLN A 11 0.96 19.04 -8.08
N GLU A 12 0.04 19.99 -8.29
CA GLU A 12 0.36 21.28 -8.91
C GLU A 12 1.39 22.07 -8.08
N GLU A 13 1.32 22.01 -6.75
CA GLU A 13 2.30 22.67 -5.87
C GLU A 13 3.69 22.02 -5.92
N LEU A 14 3.76 20.68 -5.98
CA LEU A 14 5.03 19.96 -6.13
C LEU A 14 5.66 20.22 -7.51
N GLU A 15 4.86 20.23 -8.58
CA GLU A 15 5.33 20.52 -9.94
C GLU A 15 5.78 21.98 -10.10
N ARG A 16 5.08 22.93 -9.46
CA ARG A 16 5.41 24.36 -9.49
C ARG A 16 6.72 24.69 -8.76
N SER A 17 7.24 23.78 -7.94
CA SER A 17 8.53 23.92 -7.22
C SER A 17 8.63 25.21 -6.39
N SER A 18 7.51 25.67 -5.81
CA SER A 18 7.51 26.87 -4.97
C SER A 18 8.34 26.61 -3.71
N PRO A 19 9.49 27.30 -3.50
CA PRO A 19 10.41 27.00 -2.41
C PRO A 19 9.78 27.15 -1.03
N ASN A 20 8.76 28.00 -0.91
CA ASN A 20 8.07 28.27 0.34
C ASN A 20 7.04 27.20 0.74
N THR A 21 6.58 26.37 -0.21
CA THR A 21 5.48 25.41 0.00
C THR A 21 5.90 23.96 -0.24
N ILE A 22 7.05 23.75 -0.90
CA ILE A 22 7.55 22.40 -1.24
C ILE A 22 7.83 21.56 0.01
N ALA A 23 8.40 22.14 1.08
CA ALA A 23 8.71 21.39 2.29
C ALA A 23 7.44 20.84 2.98
N ASP A 24 6.38 21.65 3.05
CA ASP A 24 5.10 21.23 3.62
C ASP A 24 4.37 20.23 2.72
N ALA A 25 4.41 20.43 1.40
CA ALA A 25 3.83 19.49 0.45
C ALA A 25 4.51 18.11 0.55
N LEU A 26 5.85 18.07 0.60
CA LEU A 26 6.63 16.84 0.76
C LEU A 26 6.36 16.12 2.08
N ARG A 27 6.16 16.88 3.16
CA ARG A 27 5.77 16.36 4.47
C ARG A 27 4.35 15.78 4.43
N LEU A 28 3.41 16.45 3.76
CA LEU A 28 2.01 16.01 3.69
C LEU A 28 1.83 14.72 2.86
N THR A 29 2.73 14.47 1.91
CA THR A 29 2.73 13.24 1.12
C THR A 29 3.48 12.08 1.79
N ASP A 30 4.18 12.32 2.92
CA ASP A 30 5.09 11.36 3.55
C ASP A 30 6.12 10.80 2.55
N LEU A 31 6.80 11.67 1.79
CA LEU A 31 7.70 11.26 0.68
C LEU A 31 8.77 10.25 1.14
N GLY A 32 9.32 10.43 2.35
CA GLY A 32 10.32 9.51 2.89
C GLY A 32 9.84 8.05 2.97
N LYS A 33 8.54 7.85 3.24
CA LYS A 33 7.92 6.51 3.25
C LYS A 33 7.64 6.00 1.85
N MET A 34 7.30 6.88 0.91
CA MET A 34 7.06 6.51 -0.49
C MET A 34 8.33 6.02 -1.21
N LEU A 35 9.49 6.60 -0.86
CA LEU A 35 10.78 6.22 -1.44
C LEU A 35 11.39 4.96 -0.80
N ALA A 36 10.83 4.48 0.30
CA ALA A 36 11.31 3.32 1.02
C ALA A 36 10.51 2.08 0.65
N THR A 37 11.21 1.00 0.28
CA THR A 37 10.56 -0.29 0.03
C THR A 37 10.20 -0.96 1.35
N VAL A 38 8.92 -1.28 1.52
CA VAL A 38 8.39 -1.93 2.71
C VAL A 38 8.34 -3.43 2.48
N LYS A 39 8.86 -4.20 3.46
CA LYS A 39 8.71 -5.65 3.50
C LYS A 39 7.88 -6.05 4.71
N VAL A 40 6.85 -6.83 4.45
CA VAL A 40 5.88 -7.35 5.41
C VAL A 40 5.93 -8.87 5.39
N VAL A 41 6.14 -9.47 6.55
CA VAL A 41 6.05 -10.92 6.76
C VAL A 41 4.94 -11.18 7.75
N VAL A 42 3.86 -11.85 7.32
CA VAL A 42 2.70 -12.13 8.17
C VAL A 42 2.56 -13.63 8.39
N VAL A 43 2.22 -14.00 9.62
CA VAL A 43 2.01 -15.39 10.05
C VAL A 43 0.74 -15.49 10.87
N GLY A 44 0.12 -16.67 10.88
CA GLY A 44 -1.04 -16.93 11.74
C GLY A 44 -2.32 -16.23 11.30
N LEU A 45 -2.47 -15.93 10.01
CA LEU A 45 -3.75 -15.49 9.46
C LEU A 45 -4.76 -16.63 9.57
N THR A 46 -5.97 -16.30 10.00
CA THR A 46 -7.14 -17.17 9.80
C THR A 46 -7.37 -17.31 8.31
N ASP A 47 -7.77 -18.50 7.86
CA ASP A 47 -8.03 -18.82 6.46
C ASP A 47 -9.08 -17.86 5.85
N VAL A 48 -8.60 -16.78 5.26
CA VAL A 48 -9.43 -15.68 4.75
C VAL A 48 -8.84 -15.24 3.43
N ALA A 49 -9.70 -15.20 2.41
CA ALA A 49 -9.35 -14.84 1.05
C ALA A 49 -8.86 -13.39 0.93
N ALA A 50 -9.43 -12.43 1.68
CA ALA A 50 -9.11 -11.01 1.58
C ALA A 50 -8.49 -10.45 2.87
N GLN A 51 -7.38 -9.73 2.75
CA GLN A 51 -6.63 -9.17 3.88
C GLN A 51 -6.44 -7.67 3.69
N ASP A 52 -7.03 -6.86 4.57
CA ASP A 52 -6.75 -5.42 4.65
C ASP A 52 -5.46 -5.18 5.45
N ILE A 53 -4.40 -4.85 4.71
CA ILE A 53 -3.06 -4.67 5.24
C ILE A 53 -2.89 -3.38 6.05
N THR A 54 -3.85 -2.45 5.96
CA THR A 54 -3.81 -1.14 6.62
C THR A 54 -4.50 -1.14 7.98
N THR A 55 -5.01 -2.28 8.44
CA THR A 55 -5.64 -2.41 9.76
C THR A 55 -4.61 -2.61 10.86
N ALA A 56 -4.94 -2.13 12.07
CA ALA A 56 -4.12 -2.38 13.25
C ALA A 56 -4.05 -3.88 13.60
N ALA A 57 -5.11 -4.63 13.31
CA ALA A 57 -5.17 -6.08 13.51
C ALA A 57 -4.18 -6.81 12.61
N PHE A 58 -4.11 -6.46 11.32
CA PHE A 58 -3.10 -7.01 10.41
C PHE A 58 -1.69 -6.65 10.86
N LYS A 59 -1.46 -5.39 11.24
CA LYS A 59 -0.16 -4.92 11.75
C LYS A 59 0.34 -5.73 12.94
N ALA A 60 -0.55 -6.13 13.84
CA ALA A 60 -0.19 -6.94 15.01
C ALA A 60 0.31 -8.34 14.67
N LEU A 61 -0.05 -8.88 13.50
CA LEU A 61 0.37 -10.22 13.02
C LEU A 61 1.60 -10.15 12.11
N ALA A 62 2.06 -8.94 11.76
CA ALA A 62 3.06 -8.72 10.75
C ALA A 62 4.41 -8.27 11.35
N THR A 63 5.49 -8.88 10.88
CA THR A 63 6.85 -8.34 11.01
C THR A 63 7.11 -7.38 9.86
N ILE A 64 7.33 -6.10 10.18
CA ILE A 64 7.49 -5.02 9.19
C ILE A 64 8.92 -4.51 9.20
N THR A 65 9.50 -4.32 8.02
CA THR A 65 10.85 -3.78 7.83
C THR A 65 10.87 -2.81 6.66
N GLY A 66 11.85 -1.90 6.62
CA GLY A 66 12.02 -0.95 5.52
C GLY A 66 11.19 0.34 5.63
N THR A 67 10.46 0.54 6.74
CA THR A 67 9.79 1.82 7.04
C THR A 67 9.79 2.11 8.53
N LEU A 68 9.74 3.39 8.89
CA LEU A 68 9.57 3.86 10.26
C LEU A 68 8.09 4.21 10.45
N LEU A 69 7.42 3.51 11.37
CA LEU A 69 6.03 3.78 11.73
C LEU A 69 6.00 4.41 13.12
N GLU A 70 5.23 5.48 13.27
CA GLU A 70 5.00 6.08 14.58
C GLU A 70 4.07 5.20 15.43
N THR A 71 4.05 5.46 16.74
CA THR A 71 3.18 4.70 17.64
C THR A 71 1.72 4.94 17.26
N GLY A 72 0.97 3.85 17.02
CA GLY A 72 -0.41 3.91 16.55
C GLY A 72 -0.58 4.07 15.04
N GLU A 73 0.50 4.27 14.28
CA GLU A 73 0.42 4.39 12.82
C GLU A 73 0.28 3.02 12.15
N ASN A 74 -0.64 2.91 11.19
CA ASN A 74 -0.83 1.70 10.39
C ASN A 74 0.10 1.66 9.18
N LEU A 75 0.21 0.49 8.53
CA LEU A 75 0.93 0.37 7.27
C LEU A 75 0.28 1.28 6.20
N PRO A 76 1.08 1.99 5.40
CA PRO A 76 0.55 2.73 4.26
C PRO A 76 0.04 1.75 3.20
N ALA A 77 -0.97 2.18 2.43
CA ALA A 77 -1.52 1.39 1.33
C ALA A 77 -0.46 1.12 0.24
N ILE A 78 -0.69 0.06 -0.52
CA ILE A 78 0.22 -0.41 -1.57
C ILE A 78 0.06 0.47 -2.81
N GLY A 79 1.17 1.04 -3.29
CA GLY A 79 1.22 1.69 -4.60
C GLY A 79 1.67 0.76 -5.70
N ASN A 80 2.74 0.01 -5.44
CA ASN A 80 3.23 -1.00 -6.37
C ASN A 80 3.77 -2.22 -5.61
N VAL A 81 3.36 -3.42 -6.02
CA VAL A 81 3.89 -4.67 -5.48
C VAL A 81 5.19 -5.03 -6.20
N VAL A 82 6.26 -5.18 -5.43
CA VAL A 82 7.56 -5.64 -5.93
C VAL A 82 7.63 -7.16 -5.93
N SER A 83 7.13 -7.81 -4.88
CA SER A 83 7.00 -9.27 -4.84
C SER A 83 5.93 -9.72 -3.85
N LEU A 84 5.25 -10.81 -4.18
CA LEU A 84 4.26 -11.45 -3.32
C LEU A 84 4.42 -12.97 -3.36
N ARG A 85 4.47 -13.60 -2.19
CA ARG A 85 4.43 -15.05 -2.07
C ARG A 85 3.68 -15.48 -0.82
N SER A 86 2.83 -16.49 -0.93
CA SER A 86 2.27 -17.20 0.22
C SER A 86 3.30 -18.20 0.73
N THR A 87 3.41 -18.30 2.06
CA THR A 87 4.40 -19.15 2.73
C THR A 87 3.78 -20.24 3.59
N ALA A 88 2.48 -20.15 3.87
CA ALA A 88 1.73 -21.20 4.54
C ALA A 88 0.25 -21.18 4.09
N GLY A 89 -0.40 -22.32 4.29
CA GLY A 89 -1.77 -22.56 3.86
C GLY A 89 -1.95 -24.01 3.42
N THR A 90 -3.05 -24.30 2.71
CA THR A 90 -3.14 -25.55 1.96
C THR A 90 -1.98 -25.65 0.97
N LEU A 91 -1.43 -26.86 0.73
CA LEU A 91 -0.23 -27.01 -0.11
C LEU A 91 -0.40 -26.38 -1.50
N ALA A 92 -1.62 -26.40 -2.06
CA ALA A 92 -1.93 -25.82 -3.35
C ALA A 92 -1.82 -24.29 -3.40
N VAL A 93 -2.00 -23.59 -2.27
CA VAL A 93 -1.95 -22.12 -2.27
C VAL A 93 -0.56 -21.56 -2.04
N GLN A 94 0.43 -22.37 -1.66
CA GLN A 94 1.79 -21.91 -1.34
C GLN A 94 2.58 -21.62 -2.61
N GLY A 95 3.29 -20.49 -2.64
CA GLY A 95 4.14 -20.12 -3.77
C GLY A 95 4.08 -18.64 -4.13
N THR A 96 4.72 -18.31 -5.25
CA THR A 96 4.76 -16.95 -5.78
C THR A 96 3.44 -16.58 -6.45
N HIS A 97 3.01 -15.33 -6.25
CA HIS A 97 1.83 -14.77 -6.87
C HIS A 97 2.20 -13.58 -7.75
N VAL A 98 1.56 -13.48 -8.92
CA VAL A 98 1.41 -12.21 -9.63
C VAL A 98 0.23 -11.46 -9.06
N VAL A 99 0.27 -10.13 -9.15
CA VAL A 99 -0.79 -9.27 -8.66
C VAL A 99 -1.58 -8.72 -9.84
N SER A 100 -2.90 -8.90 -9.78
CA SER A 100 -3.88 -8.34 -10.72
C SER A 100 -4.71 -7.26 -10.03
N ASP A 101 -5.55 -6.56 -10.78
CA ASP A 101 -6.46 -5.56 -10.25
C ASP A 101 -7.70 -6.21 -9.59
N THR A 102 -8.59 -5.38 -9.06
CA THR A 102 -9.84 -5.83 -8.41
C THR A 102 -10.74 -6.65 -9.35
N GLY A 103 -10.62 -6.48 -10.67
CA GLY A 103 -11.37 -7.23 -11.68
C GLY A 103 -10.83 -8.62 -11.98
N GLY A 104 -9.61 -8.93 -11.52
CA GLY A 104 -8.98 -10.24 -11.67
C GLY A 104 -9.68 -11.35 -10.87
N THR A 105 -9.31 -12.60 -11.16
CA THR A 105 -9.75 -13.76 -10.39
C THR A 105 -8.56 -14.32 -9.60
N PRO A 106 -8.64 -14.43 -8.27
CA PRO A 106 -7.59 -15.07 -7.50
C PRO A 106 -7.44 -16.55 -7.86
N LEU A 107 -6.19 -17.00 -8.02
CA LEU A 107 -5.87 -18.36 -8.45
C LEU A 107 -4.72 -18.93 -7.61
N VAL A 108 -4.80 -20.21 -7.29
CA VAL A 108 -3.68 -20.97 -6.71
C VAL A 108 -2.48 -21.04 -7.66
N PRO A 109 -1.25 -20.99 -7.13
CA PRO A 109 -0.06 -21.31 -7.91
C PRO A 109 -0.08 -22.74 -8.47
N SER A 110 0.58 -22.95 -9.60
CA SER A 110 0.83 -24.27 -10.16
C SER A 110 2.28 -24.40 -10.62
N ALA A 111 2.68 -25.61 -11.04
CA ALA A 111 4.01 -25.83 -11.62
C ALA A 111 4.24 -25.02 -12.91
N THR A 112 3.16 -24.60 -13.59
CA THR A 112 3.20 -23.94 -14.90
C THR A 112 2.94 -22.45 -14.86
N PHE A 113 2.36 -21.92 -13.78
CA PHE A 113 2.08 -20.49 -13.64
C PHE A 113 2.10 -20.05 -12.16
N PRO A 114 2.57 -18.82 -11.87
CA PRO A 114 2.43 -18.24 -10.54
C PRO A 114 0.95 -18.04 -10.19
N GLY A 115 0.60 -18.10 -8.90
CA GLY A 115 -0.76 -17.81 -8.47
C GLY A 115 -1.17 -16.38 -8.80
N VAL A 116 -2.45 -16.08 -8.70
CA VAL A 116 -2.96 -14.71 -8.86
C VAL A 116 -3.53 -14.26 -7.54
N ALA A 117 -3.03 -13.13 -7.05
CA ALA A 117 -3.69 -12.34 -6.02
C ALA A 117 -4.25 -11.07 -6.67
N THR A 118 -5.36 -10.54 -6.17
CA THR A 118 -5.88 -9.24 -6.60
C THR A 118 -5.58 -8.17 -5.56
N LEU A 119 -5.35 -6.95 -6.02
CA LEU A 119 -5.16 -5.77 -5.20
C LEU A 119 -6.35 -4.83 -5.40
N SER A 120 -6.94 -4.36 -4.31
CA SER A 120 -8.00 -3.34 -4.37
C SER A 120 -7.48 -2.04 -4.98
N ASP A 121 -8.36 -1.28 -5.64
CA ASP A 121 -7.99 -0.04 -6.33
C ASP A 121 -7.43 1.04 -5.39
N ASP A 122 -7.74 0.95 -4.10
CA ASP A 122 -7.22 1.83 -3.05
C ASP A 122 -5.94 1.30 -2.38
N GLY A 123 -5.41 0.17 -2.85
CA GLY A 123 -4.17 -0.43 -2.40
C GLY A 123 -4.21 -1.04 -0.99
N LYS A 124 -5.37 -1.14 -0.35
CA LYS A 124 -5.48 -1.61 1.04
C LYS A 124 -5.63 -3.11 1.19
N THR A 125 -6.31 -3.75 0.25
CA THR A 125 -6.72 -5.15 0.38
C THR A 125 -6.03 -6.02 -0.65
N ILE A 126 -5.34 -7.06 -0.19
CA ILE A 126 -4.85 -8.14 -1.04
C ILE A 126 -5.82 -9.31 -0.91
N THR A 127 -6.26 -9.86 -2.04
CA THR A 127 -7.14 -11.03 -2.07
C THR A 127 -6.45 -12.20 -2.76
N PHE A 128 -6.37 -13.33 -2.07
CA PHE A 128 -5.93 -14.62 -2.58
C PHE A 128 -7.14 -15.53 -2.82
N GLN A 129 -6.90 -16.68 -3.45
CA GLN A 129 -7.79 -17.82 -3.26
C GLN A 129 -7.75 -18.23 -1.78
N ALA A 130 -8.90 -18.66 -1.24
CA ALA A 130 -8.96 -19.17 0.13
C ALA A 130 -7.93 -20.30 0.36
N GLY A 131 -7.38 -20.35 1.56
CA GLY A 131 -6.42 -21.32 2.05
C GLY A 131 -5.11 -20.70 2.52
N VAL A 132 -4.87 -19.40 2.30
CA VAL A 132 -3.60 -18.72 2.66
C VAL A 132 -3.61 -18.29 4.12
N THR A 133 -2.61 -18.73 4.88
CA THR A 133 -2.48 -18.43 6.32
C THR A 133 -1.19 -17.68 6.70
N ALA A 134 -0.26 -17.53 5.75
CA ALA A 134 0.93 -16.70 5.90
C ALA A 134 1.44 -16.26 4.53
N PHE A 135 2.01 -15.06 4.44
CA PHE A 135 2.63 -14.56 3.22
C PHE A 135 3.74 -13.54 3.48
N VAL A 136 4.52 -13.29 2.44
CA VAL A 136 5.53 -12.22 2.38
C VAL A 136 5.16 -11.29 1.24
N LEU A 137 5.08 -9.99 1.56
CA LEU A 137 4.82 -8.91 0.64
C LEU A 137 5.99 -7.92 0.67
N VAL A 138 6.45 -7.51 -0.51
CA VAL A 138 7.38 -6.39 -0.67
C VAL A 138 6.74 -5.39 -1.61
N TYR A 139 6.64 -4.12 -1.19
CA TYR A 139 5.93 -3.10 -1.95
C TYR A 139 6.48 -1.68 -1.72
N ASN A 140 6.15 -0.79 -2.66
CA ASN A 140 6.36 0.65 -2.52
C ASN A 140 5.02 1.31 -2.15
N PRO A 141 4.96 2.12 -1.08
CA PRO A 141 3.71 2.75 -0.63
C PRO A 141 3.17 3.82 -1.59
N VAL A 142 1.85 4.04 -1.55
CA VAL A 142 1.23 5.27 -2.10
C VAL A 142 1.51 6.47 -1.19
N SER A 143 1.27 7.68 -1.71
CA SER A 143 1.27 8.89 -0.88
C SER A 143 0.17 8.82 0.19
N LYS A 144 0.49 9.27 1.40
CA LYS A 144 -0.48 9.30 2.51
C LYS A 144 -1.68 10.19 2.21
N THR A 145 -1.43 11.31 1.55
CA THR A 145 -2.46 12.22 1.06
C THR A 145 -2.55 12.10 -0.45
N ALA A 146 -3.76 11.97 -1.00
CA ALA A 146 -3.95 11.91 -2.44
C ALA A 146 -3.43 13.20 -3.09
N LEU A 147 -2.64 13.08 -4.15
CA LEU A 147 -2.03 14.24 -4.82
C LEU A 147 -3.06 15.17 -5.46
N SER A 148 -4.28 14.67 -5.71
CA SER A 148 -5.44 15.45 -6.15
C SER A 148 -6.09 16.30 -5.04
N THR A 149 -5.67 16.15 -3.79
CA THR A 149 -6.20 16.94 -2.66
C THR A 149 -5.73 18.40 -2.76
N SER A 150 -6.63 19.35 -2.48
CA SER A 150 -6.28 20.78 -2.36
C SER A 150 -5.17 20.99 -1.34
N PHE A 151 -4.11 21.68 -1.73
CA PHE A 151 -3.06 22.10 -0.81
C PHE A 151 -3.52 23.31 -0.01
N LYS A 152 -3.61 23.14 1.32
CA LYS A 152 -3.83 24.26 2.24
C LYS A 152 -2.50 24.58 2.90
N GLN A 153 -1.91 25.72 2.54
CA GLN A 153 -0.73 26.23 3.21
C GLN A 153 -1.07 26.45 4.68
N THR A 154 -0.49 25.66 5.57
CA THR A 154 -0.56 25.94 7.02
C THR A 154 0.27 27.19 7.26
N GLY A 155 -0.33 28.21 7.89
CA GLY A 155 0.25 29.55 7.99
C GLY A 155 1.66 29.59 8.59
N ILE A 156 2.43 30.58 8.12
CA ILE A 156 3.68 31.06 8.74
C ILE A 156 3.36 31.67 10.11
#